data_AF-A0A2W6NIT4-F1
#
_entry.id   AF-A0A2W6NIT4-F1
#
_cell.length_a   1.000
_cell.length_b   1.000
_cell.length_c   1.000
_cell.angle_alpha   90.00
_cell.angle_beta   90.00
_cell.angle_gamma   90.00
#
_symmetry.space_group_name_H-M   'P 1'
#
loop_
_entity.id
_entity.type
_entity.pdbx_description
1 polymer ?
#
loop_
_entity_poly.entity_id
_entity_poly.type
_entity_poly.pdbx_seq_one_letter_code
_entity_poly.pdbx_strand_id
1 'polypeptide(L)'
;MPNFTTFNTNPDNLRTLIFGQDSTGTAQPVRTDTSGNVVGIILDGTISNISGLTTVTINAGTITNILNGTITSVLGATITAG
;
A
#
# COMPACT_ATOMS: atom_id res chain seq x y z
N MET A 1 28.43 12.80 -23.27
CA MET A 1 27.96 11.39 -23.20
C MET A 1 26.77 11.37 -22.26
N PRO A 2 25.59 10.81 -22.61
CA PRO A 2 24.47 10.80 -21.69
C PRO A 2 24.76 9.80 -20.56
N ASN A 3 24.65 10.25 -19.32
CA ASN A 3 24.69 9.41 -18.14
C ASN A 3 23.34 8.68 -18.02
N PHE A 4 23.26 7.45 -18.53
CA PHE A 4 22.11 6.61 -18.29
C PHE A 4 22.32 5.91 -16.94
N THR A 5 21.52 6.29 -15.94
CA THR A 5 21.35 5.50 -14.72
C THR A 5 20.77 4.15 -15.14
N THR A 6 21.62 3.16 -15.38
CA THR A 6 21.14 1.83 -15.77
C THR A 6 20.61 1.14 -14.52
N PHE A 7 19.29 0.99 -14.46
CA PHE A 7 18.68 0.07 -13.53
C PHE A 7 19.31 -1.31 -13.74
N ASN A 8 19.73 -1.97 -12.65
CA ASN A 8 20.17 -3.35 -12.72
C ASN A 8 18.98 -4.21 -13.18
N THR A 9 19.09 -4.87 -14.35
CA THR A 9 18.02 -5.66 -14.99
C THR A 9 18.12 -7.17 -14.74
N ASN A 10 19.09 -7.64 -13.94
CA ASN A 10 19.26 -9.06 -13.65
C ASN A 10 18.09 -9.61 -12.80
N PRO A 11 17.26 -10.56 -13.30
CA PRO A 11 16.08 -11.07 -12.61
C PRO A 11 16.38 -11.78 -11.27
N ASP A 12 17.56 -12.38 -11.11
CA ASP A 12 17.97 -13.08 -9.89
C ASP A 12 18.47 -12.12 -8.79
N ASN A 13 18.76 -10.87 -9.18
CA ASN A 13 19.21 -9.78 -8.30
C ASN A 13 18.28 -8.56 -8.35
N LEU A 14 17.09 -8.73 -8.94
CA LEU A 14 16.06 -7.72 -9.08
C LEU A 14 15.18 -7.72 -7.83
N ARG A 15 15.45 -6.84 -6.88
CA ARG A 15 14.41 -6.46 -5.91
C ARG A 15 13.60 -5.35 -6.56
N THR A 16 12.61 -5.73 -7.36
CA THR A 16 11.55 -4.89 -7.96
C THR A 16 11.50 -3.49 -7.36
N LEU A 17 12.00 -2.49 -8.09
CA LEU A 17 11.96 -1.09 -7.69
C LEU A 17 10.70 -0.46 -8.31
N ILE A 18 9.59 -0.50 -7.57
CA ILE A 18 8.33 0.12 -7.98
C ILE A 18 8.31 1.58 -7.52
N PHE A 19 8.29 2.50 -8.48
CA PHE A 19 7.96 3.90 -8.25
C PHE A 19 6.51 4.15 -8.69
N GLY A 20 5.72 4.84 -7.86
CA GLY A 20 4.54 5.56 -8.32
C GLY A 20 4.94 6.98 -8.77
N GLN A 21 4.12 7.66 -9.57
CA GLN A 21 4.26 9.09 -9.86
C GLN A 21 3.15 9.86 -9.14
N ASP A 22 3.46 10.98 -8.50
CA ASP A 22 2.43 11.90 -8.01
C ASP A 22 1.80 12.73 -9.15
N SER A 23 0.83 13.59 -8.83
CA SER A 23 0.16 14.46 -9.82
C SER A 23 1.09 15.51 -10.45
N THR A 24 2.32 15.65 -9.96
CA THR A 24 3.36 16.53 -10.51
C THR A 24 4.39 15.76 -11.35
N GLY A 25 4.25 14.43 -11.48
CA GLY A 25 5.15 13.57 -12.23
C GLY A 25 6.40 13.16 -11.45
N THR A 26 6.47 13.45 -10.14
CA THR A 26 7.61 13.09 -9.30
C THR A 26 7.52 11.63 -8.88
N ALA A 27 8.58 10.86 -9.13
CA ALA A 27 8.65 9.45 -8.75
C ALA A 27 8.77 9.30 -7.22
N GLN A 28 7.85 8.56 -6.59
CA GLN A 28 7.91 8.23 -5.16
C GLN A 28 8.17 6.73 -4.96
N PRO A 29 9.22 6.35 -4.19
CA PRO A 29 9.55 4.95 -3.95
C PRO A 29 8.55 4.30 -2.99
N VAL A 30 8.00 3.14 -3.37
CA VAL A 30 7.28 2.26 -2.45
C VAL A 30 8.31 1.62 -1.50
N ARG A 31 8.29 1.96 -0.22
CA ARG A 31 9.24 1.42 0.76
C ARG A 31 8.83 0.00 1.16
N THR A 32 9.74 -0.95 0.99
CA THR A 32 9.61 -2.32 1.51
C THR A 32 10.57 -2.55 2.67
N ASP A 33 10.23 -3.46 3.58
CA ASP A 33 11.13 -3.91 4.64
C ASP A 33 12.19 -4.86 4.07
N THR A 34 13.07 -5.37 4.95
CA THR A 34 14.11 -6.34 4.59
C THR A 34 13.55 -7.68 4.08
N SER A 35 12.28 -7.98 4.37
CA SER A 35 11.58 -9.18 3.91
C SER A 35 10.81 -8.95 2.60
N GLY A 36 10.78 -7.71 2.07
CA GLY A 36 10.05 -7.36 0.86
C GLY A 36 8.57 -7.04 1.07
N ASN A 37 8.09 -6.93 2.32
CA ASN A 37 6.73 -6.45 2.59
C ASN A 37 6.67 -4.94 2.37
N VAL A 38 5.58 -4.44 1.80
CA VAL A 38 5.32 -3.00 1.76
C VAL A 38 4.99 -2.53 3.17
N VAL A 39 5.87 -1.72 3.76
CA VAL A 39 5.76 -1.32 5.18
C VAL A 39 4.81 -0.12 5.38
N GLY A 40 4.43 0.52 4.28
CA GLY A 40 3.49 1.62 4.24
C GLY A 40 3.44 2.13 2.81
N ILE A 41 2.26 2.15 2.19
CA ILE A 41 2.17 2.51 0.77
C ILE A 41 2.58 3.98 0.59
N ILE A 42 2.08 4.92 1.41
CA ILE A 42 2.45 6.36 1.36
C ILE A 42 2.00 6.99 2.70
N LEU A 43 2.83 7.81 3.36
CA LEU A 43 2.33 8.70 4.44
C LEU A 43 1.41 9.72 3.76
N ASP A 44 0.12 9.72 4.10
CA ASP A 44 -0.94 10.57 3.49
C ASP A 44 -1.42 10.19 2.08
N GLY A 45 -1.16 8.98 1.58
CA GLY A 45 -1.67 8.53 0.27
C GLY A 45 -2.89 7.61 0.33
N THR A 46 -3.60 7.50 -0.80
CA THR A 46 -4.79 6.65 -0.96
C THR A 46 -4.43 5.33 -1.66
N ILE A 47 -4.96 4.21 -1.14
CA ILE A 47 -4.97 2.94 -1.86
C ILE A 47 -6.33 2.80 -2.55
N SER A 48 -6.38 2.96 -3.87
CA SER A 48 -7.65 2.95 -4.62
C SER A 48 -8.30 1.57 -4.73
N ASN A 49 -7.52 0.49 -4.66
CA ASN A 49 -8.02 -0.88 -4.75
C ASN A 49 -7.15 -1.84 -3.92
N ILE A 50 -7.80 -2.74 -3.19
CA ILE A 50 -7.16 -3.85 -2.46
C ILE A 50 -7.85 -5.14 -2.92
N SER A 51 -7.39 -5.72 -4.03
CA SER A 51 -7.97 -6.97 -4.59
C SER A 51 -7.04 -8.16 -4.41
N GLY A 52 -7.59 -9.38 -4.42
CA GLY A 52 -6.82 -10.62 -4.34
C GLY A 52 -6.30 -10.98 -2.94
N LEU A 53 -6.57 -10.15 -1.92
CA LEU A 53 -6.25 -10.48 -0.53
C LEU A 53 -7.38 -11.29 0.11
N THR A 54 -7.05 -12.42 0.73
CA THR A 54 -8.00 -13.21 1.53
C THR A 54 -8.36 -12.53 2.85
N THR A 55 -7.46 -11.70 3.38
CA THR A 55 -7.66 -11.03 4.66
C THR A 55 -6.97 -9.67 4.65
N VAL A 56 -7.66 -8.67 5.22
CA VAL A 56 -7.12 -7.35 5.50
C VAL A 56 -7.35 -7.08 6.98
N THR A 57 -6.29 -6.76 7.71
CA THR A 57 -6.35 -6.42 9.13
C THR A 57 -5.93 -4.97 9.32
N ILE A 58 -6.79 -4.18 9.96
CA ILE A 58 -6.47 -2.81 10.35
C ILE A 58 -6.21 -2.82 11.85
N ASN A 59 -4.95 -2.64 12.25
CA ASN A 59 -4.57 -2.53 13.66
C ASN A 59 -4.48 -1.05 14.05
N ALA A 60 -5.21 -0.64 15.10
CA ALA A 60 -5.25 0.73 15.61
C ALA A 60 -5.62 1.84 14.58
N GLY A 61 -6.23 1.48 13.45
CA GLY A 61 -6.69 2.42 12.42
C GLY A 61 -8.17 2.77 12.54
N THR A 62 -8.56 3.87 11.89
CA THR A 62 -9.95 4.33 11.83
C THR A 62 -10.53 4.06 10.44
N ILE A 63 -11.73 3.46 10.39
CA ILE A 63 -12.54 3.40 9.17
C ILE A 63 -13.65 4.44 9.32
N THR A 64 -13.55 5.55 8.57
CA THR A 64 -14.57 6.61 8.63
C THR A 64 -15.85 6.22 7.92
N ASN A 65 -15.75 5.52 6.78
CA ASN A 65 -16.89 5.12 5.96
C ASN A 65 -16.69 3.74 5.34
N ILE A 66 -17.77 2.97 5.23
CA ILE A 66 -17.85 1.75 4.41
C ILE A 66 -18.95 1.99 3.38
N LEU A 67 -18.55 2.44 2.20
CA LEU A 67 -19.48 2.69 1.10
C LEU A 67 -19.74 1.38 0.36
N ASN A 68 -21.03 1.00 0.24
CA ASN A 68 -21.47 -0.20 -0.48
C ASN A 68 -20.83 -1.52 0.02
N GLY A 69 -20.25 -1.51 1.22
CA GLY A 69 -19.64 -2.68 1.84
C GLY A 69 -20.55 -3.34 2.86
N THR A 70 -20.20 -4.55 3.27
CA THR A 70 -20.94 -5.31 4.29
C THR A 70 -20.00 -5.70 5.42
N ILE A 71 -20.41 -5.43 6.65
CA ILE A 71 -19.78 -6.02 7.84
C ILE A 71 -20.60 -7.26 8.19
N THR A 72 -20.00 -8.44 8.06
CA THR A 72 -20.69 -9.72 8.33
C THR A 72 -20.70 -10.08 9.81
N SER A 73 -19.72 -9.62 10.59
CA SER A 73 -19.62 -9.87 12.03
C SER A 73 -18.76 -8.84 12.74
N VAL A 74 -19.08 -8.57 14.01
CA VAL A 74 -18.38 -7.65 14.92
C VAL A 74 -18.16 -8.33 16.27
N LEU A 75 -17.17 -9.22 16.36
CA LEU A 75 -16.90 -9.96 17.58
C LEU A 75 -16.06 -9.15 18.58
N GLY A 76 -16.54 -9.03 19.81
CA GLY A 76 -15.78 -8.38 20.91
C GLY A 76 -15.60 -6.87 20.74
N ALA A 77 -16.41 -6.22 19.90
CA ALA A 77 -16.32 -4.79 19.62
C ALA A 77 -17.22 -3.97 20.55
N THR A 78 -16.73 -2.81 21.00
CA THR A 78 -17.57 -1.75 21.55
C THR A 78 -18.05 -0.88 20.40
N ILE A 79 -19.37 -0.80 20.21
CA ILE A 79 -20.00 0.04 19.20
C ILE A 79 -20.66 1.23 19.89
N THR A 80 -20.16 2.43 19.61
CA THR A 80 -20.83 3.68 19.99
C THR A 80 -21.43 4.27 18.73
N ALA A 81 -22.73 4.06 18.54
CA ALA A 81 -23.51 4.68 17.48
C ALA A 81 -24.16 5.96 18.02
N GLY A 82 -24.39 6.94 17.12
CA GLY A 82 -25.22 8.12 17.40
C GLY A 82 -26.69 7.77 17.51
#